data_AF-A0A2K9LJL5-F1
#
_entry.id   AF-A0A2K9LJL5-F1
#
_cell.length_a   1.000
_cell.length_b   1.000
_cell.length_c   1.000
_cell.angle_alpha   90.00
_cell.angle_beta   90.00
_cell.angle_gamma   90.00
#
_symmetry.space_group_name_H-M   'P 1'
#
loop_
_entity.id
_entity.type
_entity.pdbx_description
1 polymer ?
#
loop_
_entity_poly.entity_id
_entity_poly.type
_entity_poly.pdbx_seq_one_letter_code
_entity_poly.pdbx_strand_id
1 'polypeptide(L)'
;MSVSRQLIILLSLMVAQAYAHPVEPCRARLAQLAATLKDCELSQSEKGQCEQPKSSLEVQMAQCKQQQFTPEAINSAVDYGYASLDGDVGQSPYRRQIRKLRWETSLMKPNVASFNQLFPDFDHIQEPLTELFNTHSCPKQYLGNNDRFMYFGSSQISQYPAQDSEQASAKVYRVYWFQPEQKGECYAPDNTMSENGPKVVNLPVQFLAELGQQSDVRLIRCSSNNCELEKAGLAEMIARYQQQYRLHRQLMVCSDIEQRNENRKVIKGKRRSVYSLPEYCPDGEIAVHELNARGLLQQLEQALFHDVTIRIQTAKSE
;
A
#
# COMPACT_ATOMS: atom_id res chain seq x y z
N MET A 1 70.84 -53.54 -46.26
CA MET A 1 70.56 -52.83 -44.98
C MET A 1 69.98 -51.45 -45.31
N SER A 2 68.71 -51.34 -45.71
CA SER A 2 68.21 -50.07 -46.29
C SER A 2 66.68 -49.99 -46.43
N VAL A 3 65.91 -50.43 -45.42
CA VAL A 3 64.44 -50.24 -45.46
C VAL A 3 63.89 -49.89 -44.06
N SER A 4 64.46 -50.45 -42.99
CA SER A 4 63.92 -50.30 -41.64
C SER A 4 64.11 -48.92 -40.99
N ARG A 5 65.10 -48.11 -41.44
CA ARG A 5 65.33 -46.76 -40.88
C ARG A 5 64.45 -45.68 -41.52
N GLN A 6 64.04 -45.85 -42.78
CA GLN A 6 63.17 -44.87 -43.46
C GLN A 6 61.70 -44.98 -43.00
N LEU A 7 61.24 -46.18 -42.65
CA LEU A 7 59.88 -46.41 -42.13
C LEU A 7 59.64 -45.77 -40.76
N ILE A 8 60.66 -45.70 -39.89
CA ILE A 8 60.54 -45.11 -38.55
C ILE A 8 60.50 -43.57 -38.63
N ILE A 9 61.20 -42.98 -39.61
CA ILE A 9 61.20 -41.52 -39.83
C ILE A 9 59.88 -41.06 -40.49
N LEU A 10 59.32 -41.87 -41.41
CA LEU A 10 58.00 -41.59 -42.01
C LEU A 10 56.84 -41.77 -41.02
N LEU A 11 56.90 -42.73 -40.09
CA LEU A 11 55.89 -42.86 -39.04
C LEU A 11 55.97 -41.73 -38.00
N SER A 12 57.15 -41.21 -37.69
CA SER A 12 57.31 -40.11 -36.72
C SER A 12 56.95 -38.73 -37.30
N LEU A 13 57.06 -38.52 -38.62
CA LEU A 13 56.52 -37.32 -39.28
C LEU A 13 54.99 -37.36 -39.46
N MET A 14 54.38 -38.54 -39.57
CA MET A 14 52.90 -38.67 -39.65
C MET A 14 52.20 -38.49 -38.29
N VAL A 15 52.89 -38.76 -37.17
CA VAL A 15 52.32 -38.51 -35.82
C VAL A 15 52.40 -37.02 -35.43
N ALA A 16 53.33 -36.25 -36.02
CA ALA A 16 53.43 -34.81 -35.78
C ALA A 16 52.39 -33.97 -36.53
N GLN A 17 51.68 -34.54 -37.52
CA GLN A 17 50.63 -33.82 -38.27
C GLN A 17 49.20 -34.09 -37.77
N ALA A 18 49.02 -34.89 -36.72
CA ALA A 18 47.70 -35.23 -36.16
C ALA A 18 47.31 -34.45 -34.89
N TYR A 19 48.14 -33.51 -34.43
CA TYR A 19 47.85 -32.65 -33.27
C TYR A 19 47.67 -31.16 -33.63
N ALA A 20 47.45 -30.83 -34.90
CA ALA A 20 46.72 -29.61 -35.24
C ALA A 20 45.23 -29.86 -34.99
N HIS A 21 44.86 -30.05 -33.72
CA HIS A 21 43.47 -30.13 -33.33
C HIS A 21 42.74 -28.83 -33.75
N PRO A 22 41.44 -28.87 -34.06
CA PRO A 22 40.60 -27.69 -34.24
C PRO A 22 40.36 -26.95 -32.90
N VAL A 23 41.41 -26.77 -32.10
CA VAL A 23 41.43 -26.09 -30.79
C VAL A 23 41.29 -24.57 -30.94
N GLU A 24 41.74 -24.01 -32.06
CA GLU A 24 41.66 -22.58 -32.34
C GLU A 24 40.26 -22.06 -32.71
N PRO A 25 39.48 -22.67 -33.63
CA PRO A 25 38.21 -22.10 -34.05
C PRO A 25 37.16 -22.03 -32.92
N CYS A 26 37.07 -23.02 -32.04
CA CYS A 26 36.08 -22.99 -30.95
C CYS A 26 36.41 -21.91 -29.91
N ARG A 27 37.67 -21.85 -29.45
CA ARG A 27 38.11 -20.85 -28.47
C ARG A 27 38.09 -19.43 -29.04
N ALA A 28 38.54 -19.25 -30.28
CA ALA A 28 38.49 -17.95 -30.94
C ALA A 28 37.05 -17.47 -31.13
N ARG A 29 36.12 -18.38 -31.51
CA ARG A 29 34.70 -18.04 -31.65
C ARG A 29 34.05 -17.71 -30.32
N LEU A 30 34.37 -18.45 -29.25
CA LEU A 30 33.93 -18.12 -27.89
C LEU A 30 34.42 -16.73 -27.45
N ALA A 31 35.71 -16.43 -27.66
CA ALA A 31 36.27 -15.12 -27.35
C ALA A 31 35.58 -13.99 -28.13
N GLN A 32 35.33 -14.20 -29.43
CA GLN A 32 34.61 -13.23 -30.27
C GLN A 32 33.17 -12.99 -29.79
N LEU A 33 32.43 -14.06 -29.48
CA LEU A 33 31.06 -13.96 -28.99
C LEU A 33 31.00 -13.34 -27.59
N ALA A 34 31.98 -13.63 -26.73
CA ALA A 34 32.11 -13.01 -25.41
C ALA A 34 32.44 -11.51 -25.51
N ALA A 35 33.32 -11.11 -26.44
CA ALA A 35 33.57 -9.70 -26.73
C ALA A 35 32.29 -9.01 -27.27
N THR A 36 31.56 -9.66 -28.18
CA THR A 36 30.30 -9.13 -28.74
C THR A 36 29.24 -8.97 -27.66
N LEU A 37 29.13 -9.94 -26.74
CA LEU A 37 28.24 -9.85 -25.60
C LEU A 37 28.66 -8.70 -24.67
N LYS A 38 29.94 -8.60 -24.32
CA LYS A 38 30.44 -7.51 -23.47
C LYS A 38 30.17 -6.13 -24.10
N ASP A 39 30.43 -5.95 -25.39
CA ASP A 39 30.16 -4.70 -26.10
C ASP A 39 28.67 -4.30 -26.04
N CYS A 40 27.78 -5.29 -26.24
CA CYS A 40 26.35 -5.08 -26.05
C CYS A 40 26.04 -4.70 -24.59
N GLU A 41 26.56 -5.45 -23.60
CA GLU A 41 26.30 -5.21 -22.18
C GLU A 41 26.80 -3.84 -21.70
N LEU A 42 27.91 -3.34 -22.25
CA LEU A 42 28.46 -2.01 -21.97
C LEU A 42 27.54 -0.89 -22.45
N SER A 43 26.91 -1.07 -23.62
CA SER A 43 26.00 -0.10 -24.25
C SER A 43 24.52 -0.33 -23.91
N GLN A 44 24.20 -1.41 -23.20
CA GLN A 44 22.83 -1.80 -22.86
C GLN A 44 22.10 -0.67 -22.13
N SER A 45 20.93 -0.31 -22.65
CA SER A 45 20.02 0.68 -22.08
C SER A 45 18.74 0.05 -21.51
N GLU A 46 18.30 -1.09 -22.06
CA GLU A 46 17.05 -1.75 -21.66
C GLU A 46 17.23 -3.24 -21.42
N LYS A 47 16.32 -3.81 -20.63
CA LYS A 47 16.27 -5.25 -20.38
C LYS A 47 16.01 -5.99 -21.71
N GLY A 48 16.80 -7.02 -21.98
CA GLY A 48 16.57 -7.90 -23.14
C GLY A 48 17.45 -7.61 -24.37
N GLN A 49 18.05 -6.41 -24.48
CA GLN A 49 18.82 -6.00 -25.67
C GLN A 49 19.99 -6.93 -25.99
N CYS A 50 20.60 -7.56 -24.98
CA CYS A 50 21.76 -8.45 -25.16
C CYS A 50 21.43 -9.95 -25.07
N GLU A 51 20.15 -10.33 -25.09
CA GLU A 51 19.75 -11.74 -25.00
C GLU A 51 20.21 -12.55 -26.22
N GLN A 52 20.20 -11.97 -27.43
CA GLN A 52 20.66 -12.68 -28.62
C GLN A 52 22.19 -12.93 -28.59
N PRO A 53 23.07 -11.94 -28.33
CA PRO A 53 24.50 -12.19 -28.12
C PRO A 53 24.77 -13.20 -27.01
N LYS A 54 24.03 -13.13 -25.90
CA LYS A 54 24.14 -14.06 -24.78
C LYS A 54 23.77 -15.48 -25.16
N SER A 55 22.62 -15.67 -25.80
CA SER A 55 22.17 -16.97 -26.30
C SER A 55 23.16 -17.54 -27.32
N SER A 56 23.70 -16.70 -28.20
CA SER A 56 24.72 -17.12 -29.19
C SER A 56 25.99 -17.63 -28.52
N LEU A 57 26.44 -16.96 -27.45
CA LEU A 57 27.57 -17.42 -26.64
C LEU A 57 27.27 -18.75 -25.94
N GLU A 58 26.10 -18.87 -25.29
CA GLU A 58 25.67 -20.08 -24.58
C GLU A 58 25.58 -21.30 -25.52
N VAL A 59 25.03 -21.11 -26.73
CA VAL A 59 24.97 -22.14 -27.77
C VAL A 59 26.38 -22.55 -28.19
N GLN A 60 27.29 -21.60 -28.41
CA GLN A 60 28.67 -21.92 -28.76
C GLN A 60 29.41 -22.65 -27.62
N MET A 61 29.17 -22.27 -26.37
CA MET A 61 29.72 -22.97 -25.21
C MET A 61 29.24 -24.43 -25.16
N ALA A 62 27.96 -24.67 -25.44
CA ALA A 62 27.41 -26.03 -25.52
C ALA A 62 28.04 -26.83 -26.68
N GLN A 63 28.23 -26.20 -27.84
CA GLN A 63 28.92 -26.84 -28.98
C GLN A 63 30.38 -27.18 -28.66
N CYS A 64 31.14 -26.28 -28.02
CA CYS A 64 32.52 -26.57 -27.62
C CYS A 64 32.57 -27.70 -26.56
N LYS A 65 31.58 -27.79 -25.65
CA LYS A 65 31.46 -28.93 -24.72
C LYS A 65 31.25 -30.26 -25.47
N GLN A 66 30.39 -30.30 -26.48
CA GLN A 66 30.16 -31.49 -27.31
C GLN A 66 31.40 -31.91 -28.09
N GLN A 67 32.26 -30.95 -28.47
CA GLN A 67 33.57 -31.19 -29.08
C GLN A 67 34.67 -31.56 -28.07
N GLN A 68 34.30 -31.90 -26.82
CA GLN A 68 35.20 -32.38 -25.77
C GLN A 68 36.22 -31.33 -25.26
N PHE A 69 35.95 -30.03 -25.42
CA PHE A 69 36.73 -29.00 -24.73
C PHE A 69 36.43 -29.01 -23.23
N THR A 70 37.46 -28.82 -22.40
CA THR A 70 37.29 -28.77 -20.95
C THR A 70 36.56 -27.49 -20.51
N PRO A 71 35.84 -27.50 -19.38
CA PRO A 71 35.22 -26.31 -18.82
C PRO A 71 36.19 -25.14 -18.62
N GLU A 72 37.43 -25.43 -18.18
CA GLU A 72 38.47 -24.42 -17.97
C GLU A 72 38.88 -23.75 -19.28
N ALA A 73 39.01 -24.53 -20.36
CA ALA A 73 39.35 -24.02 -21.69
C ALA A 73 38.24 -23.12 -22.26
N ILE A 74 36.99 -23.47 -22.01
CA ILE A 74 35.82 -22.69 -22.44
C ILE A 74 35.76 -21.39 -21.65
N ASN A 75 35.83 -21.46 -20.31
CA ASN A 75 35.77 -20.28 -19.45
C ASN A 75 36.94 -19.33 -19.73
N SER A 76 38.16 -19.85 -19.89
CA SER A 76 39.33 -19.02 -20.23
C SER A 76 39.17 -18.28 -21.57
N ALA A 77 38.53 -18.90 -22.57
CA ALA A 77 38.25 -18.23 -23.85
C ALA A 77 37.20 -17.12 -23.71
N VAL A 78 36.17 -17.35 -22.88
CA VAL A 78 35.16 -16.33 -22.55
C VAL A 78 35.80 -15.16 -21.79
N ASP A 79 36.57 -15.45 -20.74
CA ASP A 79 37.28 -14.45 -19.94
C ASP A 79 38.23 -13.62 -20.80
N TYR A 80 38.95 -14.26 -21.73
CA TYR A 80 39.78 -13.57 -22.71
C TYR A 80 38.97 -12.63 -23.62
N GLY A 81 37.82 -13.07 -24.13
CA GLY A 81 36.92 -12.22 -24.90
C GLY A 81 36.39 -11.03 -24.11
N TYR A 82 35.98 -11.25 -22.86
CA TYR A 82 35.60 -10.17 -21.94
C TYR A 82 36.76 -9.23 -21.62
N ALA A 83 37.99 -9.74 -21.48
CA ALA A 83 39.16 -8.91 -21.20
C ALA A 83 39.66 -8.11 -22.42
N SER A 84 39.26 -8.51 -23.64
CA SER A 84 39.70 -7.86 -24.89
C SER A 84 39.11 -6.47 -25.15
N LEU A 85 38.04 -6.11 -24.42
CA LEU A 85 37.42 -4.80 -24.49
C LEU A 85 37.61 -4.06 -23.16
N ASP A 86 37.85 -2.76 -23.23
CA ASP A 86 37.88 -1.91 -22.04
C ASP A 86 36.45 -1.59 -21.56
N GLY A 87 36.30 -1.35 -20.26
CA GLY A 87 35.04 -0.94 -19.65
C GLY A 87 34.45 -1.96 -18.69
N ASP A 88 33.71 -1.41 -17.72
CA ASP A 88 33.01 -2.16 -16.68
C ASP A 88 31.52 -2.26 -17.02
N VAL A 89 31.02 -3.48 -17.25
CA VAL A 89 29.60 -3.77 -17.46
C VAL A 89 28.74 -3.26 -16.30
N GLY A 90 29.29 -3.24 -15.08
CA GLY A 90 28.65 -2.68 -13.89
C GLY A 90 28.38 -1.18 -13.96
N GLN A 91 28.98 -0.47 -14.91
CA GLN A 91 28.78 0.95 -15.18
C GLN A 91 27.90 1.23 -16.41
N SER A 92 27.41 0.20 -17.09
CA SER A 92 26.49 0.36 -18.22
C SER A 92 25.24 1.16 -17.83
N PRO A 93 24.60 1.87 -18.79
CA PRO A 93 23.38 2.63 -18.54
C PRO A 93 22.30 1.79 -17.86
N TYR A 94 22.06 0.57 -18.35
CA TYR A 94 21.09 -0.35 -17.78
C TYR A 94 21.45 -0.77 -16.33
N ARG A 95 22.71 -1.15 -16.05
CA ARG A 95 23.10 -1.52 -14.67
C ARG A 95 23.00 -0.34 -13.70
N ARG A 96 23.29 0.88 -14.17
CA ARG A 96 23.09 2.12 -13.40
C ARG A 96 21.61 2.35 -13.09
N GLN A 97 20.72 2.19 -14.07
CA GLN A 97 19.27 2.28 -13.87
C GLN A 97 18.77 1.24 -12.86
N ILE A 98 19.18 -0.03 -12.99
CA ILE A 98 18.79 -1.09 -12.04
C ILE A 98 19.30 -0.79 -10.63
N ARG A 99 20.53 -0.28 -10.49
CA ARG A 99 21.07 0.10 -9.18
C ARG A 99 20.29 1.26 -8.57
N LYS A 100 19.97 2.27 -9.37
CA LYS A 100 19.13 3.41 -8.97
C LYS A 100 17.75 2.93 -8.52
N LEU A 101 17.08 2.10 -9.31
CA LEU A 101 15.77 1.54 -8.97
C LEU A 101 15.82 0.74 -7.65
N ARG A 102 16.78 -0.17 -7.49
CA ARG A 102 16.94 -0.93 -6.24
C ARG A 102 17.14 -0.03 -5.02
N TRP A 103 17.94 1.03 -5.19
CA TRP A 103 18.16 2.01 -4.14
C TRP A 103 16.89 2.80 -3.82
N GLU A 104 16.15 3.28 -4.83
CA GLU A 104 14.85 3.95 -4.63
C GLU A 104 13.84 3.04 -3.93
N THR A 105 13.69 1.79 -4.40
CA THR A 105 12.82 0.79 -3.76
C THR A 105 13.22 0.56 -2.30
N SER A 106 14.51 0.54 -1.97
CA SER A 106 14.97 0.38 -0.59
C SER A 106 14.56 1.54 0.32
N LEU A 107 14.49 2.76 -0.22
CA LEU A 107 14.05 3.95 0.51
C LEU A 107 12.54 4.01 0.68
N MET A 108 11.78 3.48 -0.28
CA MET A 108 10.31 3.47 -0.25
C MET A 108 9.74 2.32 0.60
N LYS A 109 10.53 1.27 0.85
CA LYS A 109 10.10 0.07 1.59
C LYS A 109 9.38 0.36 2.92
N PRO A 110 9.84 1.30 3.77
CA PRO A 110 9.14 1.65 5.01
C PRO A 110 7.73 2.19 4.77
N ASN A 111 7.56 3.07 3.78
CA ASN A 111 6.26 3.64 3.42
C ASN A 111 5.28 2.55 2.93
N VAL A 112 5.75 1.65 2.06
CA VAL A 112 4.94 0.53 1.56
C VAL A 112 4.54 -0.42 2.70
N ALA A 113 5.45 -0.68 3.63
CA ALA A 113 5.16 -1.50 4.81
C ALA A 113 4.15 -0.82 5.75
N SER A 114 4.27 0.49 5.99
CA SER A 114 3.27 1.28 6.74
C SER A 114 1.89 1.21 6.08
N PHE A 115 1.81 1.34 4.75
CA PHE A 115 0.56 1.20 4.01
C PHE A 115 -0.07 -0.18 4.23
N ASN A 116 0.69 -1.26 4.01
CA ASN A 116 0.19 -2.62 4.17
C ASN A 116 -0.25 -2.94 5.61
N GLN A 117 0.37 -2.31 6.60
CA GLN A 117 -0.03 -2.47 8.00
C GLN A 117 -1.38 -1.78 8.29
N LEU A 118 -1.59 -0.58 7.74
CA LEU A 118 -2.81 0.21 7.95
C LEU A 118 -3.99 -0.32 7.12
N PHE A 119 -3.69 -0.87 5.94
CA PHE A 119 -4.66 -1.30 4.93
C PHE A 119 -4.27 -2.69 4.38
N PRO A 120 -4.33 -3.74 5.22
CA PRO A 120 -3.87 -5.07 4.84
C PRO A 120 -4.65 -5.68 3.66
N ASP A 121 -5.90 -5.27 3.46
CA ASP A 121 -6.77 -5.75 2.40
C ASP A 121 -6.50 -5.09 1.03
N PHE A 122 -5.51 -4.19 0.92
CA PHE A 122 -5.25 -3.36 -0.26
C PHE A 122 -3.82 -3.51 -0.82
N ASP A 123 -3.21 -4.68 -0.66
CA ASP A 123 -1.83 -4.95 -1.08
C ASP A 123 -1.58 -4.73 -2.59
N HIS A 124 -2.61 -4.73 -3.43
CA HIS A 124 -2.54 -4.40 -4.87
C HIS A 124 -2.19 -2.94 -5.18
N ILE A 125 -2.27 -2.03 -4.21
CA ILE A 125 -2.07 -0.58 -4.40
C ILE A 125 -0.58 -0.15 -4.39
N GLN A 126 0.36 -1.08 -4.20
CA GLN A 126 1.77 -0.77 -3.92
C GLN A 126 2.50 0.03 -5.01
N GLU A 127 2.26 -0.24 -6.30
CA GLU A 127 2.95 0.44 -7.40
C GLU A 127 2.68 1.96 -7.41
N PRO A 128 1.41 2.43 -7.38
CA PRO A 128 1.07 3.85 -7.22
C PRO A 128 1.73 4.56 -6.03
N LEU A 129 2.03 3.86 -4.94
CA LEU A 129 2.70 4.46 -3.77
C LEU A 129 4.13 4.91 -4.08
N THR A 130 4.75 4.36 -5.12
CA THR A 130 6.15 4.65 -5.51
C THR A 130 6.28 5.84 -6.46
N GLU A 131 5.17 6.34 -7.00
CA GLU A 131 5.17 7.45 -7.95
C GLU A 131 5.60 8.78 -7.30
N LEU A 132 6.32 9.60 -8.07
CA LEU A 132 6.81 10.93 -7.68
C LEU A 132 7.82 10.91 -6.51
N PHE A 133 8.47 9.77 -6.29
CA PHE A 133 9.59 9.64 -5.37
C PHE A 133 10.92 10.07 -6.02
N ASN A 134 11.80 10.71 -5.24
CA ASN A 134 13.15 11.09 -5.64
C ASN A 134 13.21 11.95 -6.92
N THR A 135 12.37 12.99 -6.96
CA THR A 135 12.37 14.00 -8.02
C THR A 135 13.52 15.00 -7.84
N HIS A 136 13.78 15.85 -8.83
CA HIS A 136 14.81 16.88 -8.73
C HIS A 136 14.52 17.88 -7.59
N SER A 137 13.25 18.23 -7.38
CA SER A 137 12.80 19.12 -6.31
C SER A 137 12.77 18.45 -4.93
N CYS A 138 12.49 17.14 -4.88
CA CYS A 138 12.38 16.38 -3.63
C CYS A 138 13.32 15.14 -3.66
N PRO A 139 14.64 15.33 -3.44
CA PRO A 139 15.58 14.22 -3.43
C PRO A 139 15.27 13.27 -2.26
N LYS A 140 15.19 11.96 -2.55
CA LYS A 140 14.88 10.89 -1.58
C LYS A 140 13.53 11.02 -0.86
N GLN A 141 12.58 11.77 -1.42
CA GLN A 141 11.29 12.06 -0.82
C GLN A 141 10.17 12.03 -1.88
N TYR A 142 8.92 11.96 -1.45
CA TYR A 142 7.75 12.09 -2.32
C TYR A 142 7.46 13.57 -2.59
N LEU A 143 7.22 13.92 -3.84
CA LEU A 143 6.73 15.24 -4.21
C LEU A 143 5.21 15.30 -4.03
N GLY A 144 4.76 16.25 -3.22
CA GLY A 144 3.35 16.50 -2.94
C GLY A 144 2.57 17.00 -4.15
N ASN A 145 1.31 16.56 -4.26
CA ASN A 145 0.37 17.02 -5.30
C ASN A 145 -1.06 17.16 -4.76
N ASN A 146 -1.85 18.06 -5.36
CA ASN A 146 -3.20 18.41 -4.90
C ASN A 146 -4.23 17.26 -5.00
N ASP A 147 -3.97 16.25 -5.83
CA ASP A 147 -4.86 15.10 -6.01
C ASP A 147 -4.51 13.92 -5.09
N ARG A 148 -3.62 14.13 -4.11
CA ARG A 148 -3.14 13.08 -3.20
C ARG A 148 -3.46 13.44 -1.76
N PHE A 149 -3.48 12.40 -0.94
CA PHE A 149 -3.83 12.53 0.46
C PHE A 149 -2.83 11.78 1.33
N MET A 150 -2.58 12.34 2.51
CA MET A 150 -1.87 11.70 3.61
C MET A 150 -2.88 11.09 4.58
N TYR A 151 -2.52 9.98 5.20
CA TYR A 151 -3.31 9.37 6.25
C TYR A 151 -3.16 10.13 7.57
N PHE A 152 -4.28 10.50 8.20
CA PHE A 152 -4.31 11.27 9.44
C PHE A 152 -4.80 10.45 10.66
N GLY A 153 -4.87 9.12 10.51
CA GLY A 153 -5.36 8.24 11.58
C GLY A 153 -6.82 7.81 11.37
N SER A 154 -7.31 7.02 12.31
CA SER A 154 -8.69 6.54 12.30
C SER A 154 -9.37 6.77 13.64
N SER A 155 -10.70 6.67 13.65
CA SER A 155 -11.54 6.77 14.83
C SER A 155 -12.66 5.75 14.74
N GLN A 156 -13.24 5.37 15.86
CA GLN A 156 -14.37 4.45 15.90
C GLN A 156 -15.62 5.19 16.37
N ILE A 157 -16.73 4.96 15.67
CA ILE A 157 -18.04 5.50 16.04
C ILE A 157 -19.04 4.35 16.11
N SER A 158 -19.97 4.42 17.06
CA SER A 158 -20.98 3.37 17.27
C SER A 158 -22.37 3.95 17.11
N GLN A 159 -23.17 3.33 16.24
CA GLN A 159 -24.59 3.60 16.09
C GLN A 159 -25.37 2.68 17.02
N TYR A 160 -26.06 3.27 18.01
CA TYR A 160 -26.87 2.52 18.95
C TYR A 160 -28.25 2.23 18.36
N PRO A 161 -28.87 1.09 18.69
CA PRO A 161 -30.18 0.74 18.15
C PRO A 161 -31.26 1.70 18.68
N ALA A 162 -32.00 2.32 17.77
CA ALA A 162 -33.09 3.22 18.12
C ALA A 162 -34.34 2.50 18.69
N GLN A 163 -34.48 1.20 18.45
CA GLN A 163 -35.60 0.38 18.92
C GLN A 163 -35.16 -0.68 19.92
N ASP A 164 -36.04 -0.98 20.88
CA ASP A 164 -35.93 -2.12 21.78
C ASP A 164 -36.11 -3.44 21.02
N SER A 165 -35.07 -3.88 20.33
CA SER A 165 -34.90 -5.32 20.11
C SER A 165 -33.87 -5.79 21.13
N GLU A 166 -34.23 -6.75 21.97
CA GLU A 166 -33.38 -7.29 23.05
C GLU A 166 -32.05 -7.89 22.55
N GLN A 167 -31.84 -7.95 21.23
CA GLN A 167 -30.68 -8.56 20.56
C GLN A 167 -29.87 -7.59 19.69
N ALA A 168 -30.28 -6.32 19.56
CA ALA A 168 -29.54 -5.38 18.72
C ALA A 168 -28.30 -4.85 19.45
N SER A 169 -27.12 -5.18 18.94
CA SER A 169 -25.85 -4.57 19.35
C SER A 169 -25.61 -3.27 18.60
N ALA A 170 -24.78 -2.39 19.17
CA ALA A 170 -24.37 -1.17 18.49
C ALA A 170 -23.55 -1.53 17.24
N LYS A 171 -23.92 -0.94 16.11
CA LYS A 171 -23.16 -1.10 14.87
C LYS A 171 -21.94 -0.19 14.91
N VAL A 172 -20.74 -0.75 14.71
CA VAL A 172 -19.48 -0.01 14.77
C VAL A 172 -19.04 0.37 13.37
N TYR A 173 -18.63 1.63 13.19
CA TYR A 173 -18.05 2.14 11.96
C TYR A 173 -16.63 2.64 12.22
N ARG A 174 -15.74 2.42 11.25
CA ARG A 174 -14.38 2.99 11.27
C ARG A 174 -14.35 4.24 10.39
N VAL A 175 -13.96 5.35 11.00
CA VAL A 175 -13.79 6.64 10.31
C VAL A 175 -12.31 6.82 10.01
N TYR A 176 -11.94 6.88 8.74
CA TYR A 176 -10.57 7.18 8.31
C TYR A 176 -10.45 8.66 7.94
N TRP A 177 -9.38 9.27 8.43
CA TRP A 177 -9.08 10.68 8.23
C TRP A 177 -7.95 10.86 7.22
N PHE A 178 -8.13 11.79 6.29
CA PHE A 178 -7.17 12.08 5.24
C PHE A 178 -6.96 13.57 5.11
N GLN A 179 -5.69 13.99 5.07
CA GLN A 179 -5.30 15.38 4.82
C GLN A 179 -4.81 15.50 3.37
N PRO A 180 -5.23 16.51 2.59
CA PRO A 180 -4.67 16.73 1.27
C PRO A 180 -3.16 17.01 1.34
N GLU A 181 -2.41 16.43 0.41
CA GLU A 181 -1.03 16.84 0.18
C GLU A 181 -0.96 18.26 -0.39
N GLN A 182 0.11 18.98 -0.06
CA GLN A 182 0.38 20.30 -0.59
C GLN A 182 1.30 20.19 -1.80
N LYS A 183 0.91 20.82 -2.91
CA LYS A 183 1.74 20.88 -4.11
C LYS A 183 3.09 21.53 -3.82
N GLY A 184 4.17 20.83 -4.16
CA GLY A 184 5.53 21.33 -4.03
C GLY A 184 6.18 21.08 -2.67
N GLU A 185 5.42 20.63 -1.68
CA GLU A 185 5.97 20.11 -0.43
C GLU A 185 6.65 18.76 -0.67
N CYS A 186 7.71 18.50 0.09
CA CYS A 186 8.43 17.24 0.03
C CYS A 186 8.12 16.41 1.27
N TYR A 187 7.68 15.18 1.05
CA TYR A 187 7.31 14.28 2.13
C TYR A 187 8.29 13.12 2.25
N ALA A 188 8.89 12.99 3.43
CA ALA A 188 9.76 11.86 3.72
C ALA A 188 8.93 10.56 3.78
N PRO A 189 9.49 9.42 3.31
CA PRO A 189 8.87 8.13 3.51
C PRO A 189 8.67 7.86 5.00
N ASP A 190 7.47 7.42 5.38
CA ASP A 190 7.16 7.11 6.76
C ASP A 190 7.98 5.90 7.23
N ASN A 191 8.78 6.10 8.27
CA ASN A 191 9.60 5.08 8.90
C ASN A 191 8.95 4.48 10.16
N THR A 192 7.74 4.94 10.52
CA THR A 192 7.09 4.55 11.76
C THR A 192 5.99 3.52 11.51
N MET A 193 6.03 2.39 12.23
CA MET A 193 5.01 1.34 12.16
C MET A 193 3.84 1.57 13.13
N SER A 194 3.66 2.80 13.65
CA SER A 194 2.65 3.12 14.67
C SER A 194 1.32 3.52 14.03
N GLU A 195 0.16 3.08 14.51
CA GLU A 195 -1.13 3.63 14.01
C GLU A 195 -1.39 5.07 14.48
N ASN A 196 -0.63 5.56 15.45
CA ASN A 196 -0.85 6.86 16.10
C ASN A 196 -0.03 7.96 15.42
N GLY A 197 -0.72 9.00 14.94
CA GLY A 197 -0.15 10.22 14.36
C GLY A 197 -0.40 10.36 12.86
N PRO A 198 -0.19 11.56 12.29
CA PRO A 198 -0.24 11.76 10.84
C PRO A 198 0.87 10.96 10.18
N LYS A 199 0.51 10.16 9.20
CA LYS A 199 1.46 9.41 8.38
C LYS A 199 1.40 9.90 6.96
N VAL A 200 2.57 10.23 6.43
CA VAL A 200 2.75 10.38 5.00
C VAL A 200 2.77 9.00 4.37
N VAL A 201 1.60 8.39 4.34
CA VAL A 201 1.31 7.33 3.39
C VAL A 201 0.71 8.05 2.21
N ASN A 202 1.42 7.98 1.11
CA ASN A 202 1.06 8.63 -0.11
C ASN A 202 -0.12 7.88 -0.77
N LEU A 203 -1.36 8.32 -0.55
CA LEU A 203 -2.55 7.52 -0.89
C LEU A 203 -3.15 7.91 -2.25
N PRO A 204 -3.25 6.96 -3.20
CA PRO A 204 -3.93 7.20 -4.48
C PRO A 204 -5.43 7.44 -4.31
N VAL A 205 -6.01 8.27 -5.18
CA VAL A 205 -7.47 8.55 -5.19
C VAL A 205 -8.30 7.26 -5.37
N GLN A 206 -7.79 6.32 -6.18
CA GLN A 206 -8.46 5.04 -6.45
C GLN A 206 -8.66 4.23 -5.17
N PHE A 207 -7.63 4.17 -4.32
CA PHE A 207 -7.71 3.53 -3.02
C PHE A 207 -8.79 4.17 -2.13
N LEU A 208 -8.89 5.51 -2.10
CA LEU A 208 -9.94 6.19 -1.35
C LEU A 208 -11.35 5.87 -1.87
N ALA A 209 -11.50 5.66 -3.18
CA ALA A 209 -12.77 5.25 -3.76
C ALA A 209 -13.14 3.82 -3.34
N GLU A 210 -12.19 2.88 -3.41
CA GLU A 210 -12.41 1.48 -3.00
C GLU A 210 -12.68 1.36 -1.50
N LEU A 211 -11.91 2.05 -0.66
CA LEU A 211 -12.10 2.06 0.79
C LEU A 211 -13.48 2.63 1.17
N GLY A 212 -13.97 3.62 0.42
CA GLY A 212 -15.27 4.24 0.64
C GLY A 212 -16.49 3.39 0.26
N GLN A 213 -16.28 2.27 -0.45
CA GLN A 213 -17.36 1.34 -0.80
C GLN A 213 -17.69 0.37 0.33
N GLN A 214 -16.84 0.26 1.35
CA GLN A 214 -17.08 -0.62 2.50
C GLN A 214 -18.21 -0.08 3.39
N SER A 215 -19.20 -0.92 3.71
CA SER A 215 -20.43 -0.49 4.41
C SER A 215 -20.19 0.12 5.79
N ASP A 216 -19.14 -0.35 6.46
CA ASP A 216 -18.81 -0.01 7.85
C ASP A 216 -17.65 0.99 7.94
N VAL A 217 -17.29 1.58 6.81
CA VAL A 217 -16.25 2.60 6.70
C VAL A 217 -16.85 3.95 6.36
N ARG A 218 -16.29 5.01 6.97
CA ARG A 218 -16.56 6.39 6.60
C ARG A 218 -15.23 7.09 6.34
N LEU A 219 -15.19 7.94 5.32
CA LEU A 219 -13.99 8.68 4.94
C LEU A 219 -14.22 10.17 5.18
N ILE A 220 -13.26 10.82 5.83
CA ILE A 220 -13.25 12.27 5.96
C ILE A 220 -11.98 12.79 5.31
N ARG A 221 -12.17 13.64 4.30
CA ARG A 221 -11.11 14.39 3.62
C ARG A 221 -11.12 15.79 4.19
N CYS A 222 -10.12 16.11 5.01
CA CYS A 222 -10.06 17.39 5.68
C CYS A 222 -9.95 18.51 4.64
N SER A 223 -10.78 19.53 4.81
CA SER A 223 -10.86 20.68 3.92
C SER A 223 -9.71 21.66 4.13
N SER A 224 -9.09 21.62 5.30
CA SER A 224 -7.96 22.45 5.71
C SER A 224 -6.77 21.57 6.10
N ASN A 225 -5.56 22.15 6.19
CA ASN A 225 -4.39 21.51 6.79
C ASN A 225 -4.54 21.18 8.29
N ASN A 226 -5.76 21.26 8.84
CA ASN A 226 -6.05 21.11 10.26
C ASN A 226 -7.08 20.01 10.50
N CYS A 227 -6.70 18.77 10.16
CA CYS A 227 -7.51 17.60 10.47
C CYS A 227 -7.79 17.42 11.97
N GLU A 228 -6.94 17.94 12.87
CA GLU A 228 -7.17 17.86 14.32
C GLU A 228 -8.44 18.60 14.74
N LEU A 229 -8.69 19.80 14.17
CA LEU A 229 -9.93 20.54 14.46
C LEU A 229 -11.16 19.80 13.96
N GLU A 230 -11.11 19.23 12.77
CA GLU A 230 -12.22 18.44 12.23
C GLU A 230 -12.45 17.18 13.09
N LYS A 231 -11.38 16.51 13.53
CA LYS A 231 -11.46 15.36 14.44
C LYS A 231 -12.08 15.70 15.79
N ALA A 232 -11.73 16.86 16.37
CA ALA A 232 -12.35 17.37 17.58
C ALA A 232 -13.85 17.66 17.37
N GLY A 233 -14.22 18.24 16.23
CA GLY A 233 -15.62 18.47 15.86
C GLY A 233 -16.44 17.19 15.74
N LEU A 234 -15.88 16.12 15.17
CA LEU A 234 -16.55 14.80 15.16
C LEU A 234 -16.74 14.26 16.58
N ALA A 235 -15.72 14.36 17.43
CA ALA A 235 -15.80 13.90 18.82
C ALA A 235 -16.94 14.61 19.59
N GLU A 236 -17.12 15.91 19.35
CA GLU A 236 -18.23 16.68 19.93
C GLU A 236 -19.60 16.19 19.41
N MET A 237 -19.75 15.96 18.10
CA MET A 237 -20.98 15.42 17.54
C MET A 237 -21.33 14.03 18.09
N ILE A 238 -20.32 13.16 18.28
CA ILE A 238 -20.50 11.84 18.91
C ILE A 238 -20.95 11.99 20.36
N ALA A 239 -20.35 12.89 21.12
CA ALA A 239 -20.74 13.13 22.51
C ALA A 239 -22.20 13.60 22.62
N ARG A 240 -22.62 14.54 21.75
CA ARG A 240 -24.01 14.99 21.64
C ARG A 240 -24.95 13.85 21.29
N TYR A 241 -24.59 13.01 20.32
CA TYR A 241 -25.36 11.81 19.95
C TYR A 241 -25.53 10.84 21.12
N GLN A 242 -24.44 10.51 21.83
CA GLN A 242 -24.47 9.60 22.97
C GLN A 242 -25.34 10.15 24.11
N GLN A 243 -25.23 11.44 24.42
CA GLN A 243 -26.07 12.08 25.42
C GLN A 243 -27.54 12.04 25.02
N GLN A 244 -27.85 12.37 23.77
CA GLN A 244 -29.20 12.38 23.25
C GLN A 244 -29.83 10.99 23.24
N TYR A 245 -29.05 9.97 22.88
CA TYR A 245 -29.47 8.58 22.95
C TYR A 245 -29.84 8.17 24.38
N ARG A 246 -28.99 8.47 25.37
CA ARG A 246 -29.27 8.18 26.79
C ARG A 246 -30.54 8.87 27.28
N LEU A 247 -30.73 10.14 26.92
CA LEU A 247 -31.93 10.91 27.26
C LEU A 247 -33.18 10.26 26.65
N HIS A 248 -33.16 9.92 25.37
CA HIS A 248 -34.28 9.25 24.71
C HIS A 248 -34.62 7.92 25.42
N ARG A 249 -33.62 7.11 25.77
CA ARG A 249 -33.81 5.86 26.52
C ARG A 249 -34.46 6.08 27.90
N GLN A 250 -34.01 7.10 28.63
CA GLN A 250 -34.60 7.46 29.92
C GLN A 250 -36.07 7.89 29.77
N LEU A 251 -36.37 8.70 28.75
CA LEU A 251 -37.73 9.17 28.46
C LEU A 251 -38.66 8.02 28.04
N MET A 252 -38.19 7.04 27.28
CA MET A 252 -38.98 5.84 26.99
C MET A 252 -39.37 5.08 28.27
N VAL A 253 -38.45 4.94 29.24
CA VAL A 253 -38.76 4.32 30.54
C VAL A 253 -39.81 5.13 31.31
N CYS A 254 -39.68 6.45 31.33
CA CYS A 254 -40.67 7.34 31.96
C CYS A 254 -42.05 7.21 31.30
N SER A 255 -42.09 7.21 29.96
CA SER A 255 -43.29 7.08 29.12
C SER A 255 -44.00 5.74 29.39
N ASP A 256 -43.24 4.65 29.46
CA ASP A 256 -43.73 3.31 29.83
C ASP A 256 -44.39 3.30 31.22
N ILE A 257 -43.77 3.92 32.22
CA ILE A 257 -44.29 3.99 33.59
C ILE A 257 -45.56 4.85 33.65
N GLU A 258 -45.57 5.99 32.96
CA GLU A 258 -46.73 6.88 32.85
C GLU A 258 -47.91 6.15 32.20
N GLN A 259 -47.69 5.50 31.05
CA GLN A 259 -48.71 4.73 30.36
C GLN A 259 -49.26 3.58 31.21
N ARG A 260 -48.40 2.87 31.96
CA ARG A 260 -48.84 1.82 32.91
C ARG A 260 -49.70 2.38 34.05
N ASN A 261 -49.34 3.56 34.56
CA ASN A 261 -50.11 4.26 35.59
C ASN A 261 -51.48 4.72 35.04
N GLU A 262 -51.52 5.29 33.83
CA GLU A 262 -52.75 5.72 33.14
C GLU A 262 -53.69 4.54 32.86
N ASN A 263 -53.18 3.48 32.23
CA ASN A 263 -53.96 2.26 31.93
C ASN A 263 -54.60 1.68 33.21
N ARG A 264 -53.87 1.67 34.33
CA ARG A 264 -54.42 1.21 35.62
C ARG A 264 -55.48 2.16 36.19
N LYS A 265 -55.31 3.48 36.04
CA LYS A 265 -56.31 4.48 36.47
C LYS A 265 -57.63 4.26 35.74
N VAL A 266 -57.58 4.00 34.43
CA VAL A 266 -58.74 3.68 33.60
C VAL A 266 -59.40 2.36 34.05
N ILE A 267 -58.62 1.30 34.30
CA ILE A 267 -59.16 -0.03 34.66
C ILE A 267 -59.71 -0.09 36.09
N LYS A 268 -59.06 0.53 37.08
CA LYS A 268 -59.35 0.35 38.52
C LYS A 268 -60.03 1.55 39.18
N GLY A 269 -60.29 2.65 38.46
CA GLY A 269 -60.93 3.86 39.00
C GLY A 269 -60.19 4.53 40.16
N LYS A 270 -58.97 4.09 40.50
CA LYS A 270 -58.17 4.62 41.61
C LYS A 270 -57.23 5.71 41.09
N ARG A 271 -57.28 6.89 41.74
CA ARG A 271 -56.49 8.09 41.38
C ARG A 271 -54.99 8.04 41.71
N ARG A 272 -54.49 7.05 42.47
CA ARG A 272 -53.08 7.04 42.93
C ARG A 272 -52.18 6.32 41.92
N SER A 273 -51.19 7.04 41.37
CA SER A 273 -50.02 6.47 40.70
C SER A 273 -49.35 5.49 41.65
N VAL A 274 -49.27 4.22 41.27
CA VAL A 274 -48.67 3.17 42.12
C VAL A 274 -47.17 3.08 41.88
N TYR A 275 -46.73 3.37 40.66
CA TYR A 275 -45.32 3.44 40.30
C TYR A 275 -44.88 4.90 40.36
N SER A 276 -43.92 5.20 41.23
CA SER A 276 -43.23 6.49 41.23
C SER A 276 -42.37 6.61 39.97
N LEU A 277 -42.43 7.76 39.32
CA LEU A 277 -41.48 8.07 38.26
C LEU A 277 -40.07 8.20 38.86
N PRO A 278 -39.03 7.72 38.18
CA PRO A 278 -37.64 8.04 38.52
C PRO A 278 -37.39 9.56 38.61
N GLU A 279 -36.42 9.97 39.43
CA GLU A 279 -36.08 11.39 39.65
C GLU A 279 -35.63 12.15 38.38
N TYR A 280 -35.16 11.42 37.37
CA TYR A 280 -34.74 12.00 36.08
C TYR A 280 -35.91 12.23 35.11
N CYS A 281 -37.12 11.77 35.43
CA CYS A 281 -38.28 11.98 34.58
C CYS A 281 -38.78 13.42 34.72
N PRO A 282 -39.17 14.09 33.61
CA PRO A 282 -39.77 15.40 33.69
C PRO A 282 -41.13 15.35 34.41
N ASP A 283 -41.49 16.44 35.09
CA ASP A 283 -42.72 16.55 35.90
C ASP A 283 -44.03 16.54 35.07
N GLY A 284 -43.94 16.48 33.74
CA GLY A 284 -45.07 16.41 32.81
C GLY A 284 -44.62 16.34 31.35
N GLU A 285 -45.58 16.18 30.44
CA GLU A 285 -45.37 16.15 28.98
C GLU A 285 -44.31 15.13 28.52
N ILE A 286 -44.17 14.00 29.24
CA ILE A 286 -43.12 12.99 28.98
C ILE A 286 -43.16 12.52 27.52
N ALA A 287 -44.35 12.27 26.96
CA ALA A 287 -44.52 11.88 25.57
C ALA A 287 -44.03 12.94 24.56
N VAL A 288 -44.18 14.24 24.86
CA VAL A 288 -43.70 15.34 24.02
C VAL A 288 -42.18 15.42 24.10
N HIS A 289 -41.61 15.31 25.31
CA HIS A 289 -40.17 15.26 25.51
C HIS A 289 -39.53 14.06 24.80
N GLU A 290 -40.16 12.88 24.87
CA GLU A 290 -39.72 11.67 24.16
C GLU A 290 -39.71 11.90 22.64
N LEU A 291 -40.80 12.42 22.08
CA LEU A 291 -40.93 12.67 20.64
C LEU A 291 -39.89 13.68 20.14
N ASN A 292 -39.67 14.78 20.87
CA ASN A 292 -38.62 15.74 20.55
C ASN A 292 -37.23 15.11 20.65
N ALA A 293 -36.99 14.29 21.68
CA ALA A 293 -35.72 13.64 21.87
C ALA A 293 -35.41 12.65 20.75
N ARG A 294 -36.41 11.89 20.30
CA ARG A 294 -36.35 10.99 19.15
C ARG A 294 -36.07 11.74 17.85
N GLY A 295 -36.75 12.86 17.62
CA GLY A 295 -36.53 13.69 16.43
C GLY A 295 -35.09 14.20 16.34
N LEU A 296 -34.55 14.71 17.45
CA LEU A 296 -33.15 15.16 17.50
C LEU A 296 -32.15 14.00 17.35
N LEU A 297 -32.45 12.84 17.94
CA LEU A 297 -31.63 11.63 17.78
C LEU A 297 -31.55 11.22 16.30
N GLN A 298 -32.68 11.20 15.59
CA GLN A 298 -32.73 10.87 14.16
C GLN A 298 -31.93 11.86 13.30
N GLN A 299 -31.99 13.16 13.62
CA GLN A 299 -31.18 14.17 12.94
C GLN A 299 -29.67 13.93 13.12
N LEU A 300 -29.25 13.60 14.35
CA LEU A 300 -27.84 13.28 14.63
C LEU A 300 -27.41 11.97 13.95
N GLU A 301 -28.27 10.95 13.91
CA GLU A 301 -27.98 9.69 13.21
C GLU A 301 -27.85 9.86 11.71
N GLN A 302 -28.70 10.71 11.12
CA GLN A 302 -28.61 11.05 9.71
C GLN A 302 -27.24 11.69 9.41
N ALA A 303 -26.85 12.70 10.20
CA ALA A 303 -25.61 13.44 10.01
C ALA A 303 -24.33 12.59 10.25
N LEU A 304 -24.36 11.66 11.23
CA LEU A 304 -23.18 10.86 11.60
C LEU A 304 -23.02 9.59 10.77
N PHE A 305 -24.12 8.93 10.38
CA PHE A 305 -24.06 7.58 9.83
C PHE A 305 -24.61 7.44 8.41
N HIS A 306 -25.54 8.30 8.00
CA HIS A 306 -26.24 8.13 6.71
C HIS A 306 -25.78 9.10 5.64
N ASP A 307 -25.32 10.30 6.01
CA ASP A 307 -24.76 11.24 5.06
C ASP A 307 -23.40 10.74 4.53
N VAL A 308 -23.29 10.68 3.20
CA VAL A 308 -22.08 10.18 2.48
C VAL A 308 -20.85 11.04 2.76
N THR A 309 -21.07 12.32 3.09
CA THR A 309 -20.03 13.25 3.54
C THR A 309 -20.42 13.82 4.90
N ILE A 310 -19.74 13.37 5.95
CA ILE A 310 -19.84 13.98 7.28
C ILE A 310 -19.27 15.39 7.16
N ARG A 311 -20.14 16.41 7.19
CA ARG A 311 -19.72 17.82 7.13
C ARG A 311 -19.45 18.32 8.53
N ILE A 312 -18.16 18.48 8.86
CA ILE A 312 -17.75 19.05 10.13
C ILE A 312 -17.71 20.56 9.98
N GLN A 313 -18.66 21.23 10.62
CA GLN A 313 -18.63 22.70 10.70
C GLN A 313 -17.52 23.08 11.68
N THR A 314 -16.33 23.35 11.16
CA THR A 314 -15.32 24.09 11.92
C THR A 314 -15.78 25.54 12.01
N ALA A 315 -15.66 26.15 13.19
CA ALA A 315 -15.92 27.57 13.34
C ALA A 315 -15.10 28.31 12.28
N LYS A 316 -15.77 29.19 11.50
CA LYS A 316 -15.12 29.97 10.43
C LYS A 316 -13.81 30.54 10.96
N SER A 317 -12.71 30.13 10.37
CA SER A 317 -11.45 30.84 10.50
C SER A 317 -11.68 32.25 9.93
N GLU A 318 -11.76 33.25 10.81
CA GLU A 318 -11.60 34.66 10.46
C GLU A 318 -10.21 34.91 9.86
#